data_AF-A0A1T1HE84-F1
#
_entry.id   AF-A0A1T1HE84-F1
#
_cell.length_a   1.000
_cell.length_b   1.000
_cell.length_c   1.000
_cell.angle_alpha   90.00
_cell.angle_beta   90.00
_cell.angle_gamma   90.00
#
_symmetry.space_group_name_H-M   'P 1'
#
loop_
_entity.id
_entity.type
_entity.pdbx_description
1 polymer ?
#
loop_
_entity_poly.entity_id
_entity_poly.type
_entity_poly.pdbx_seq_one_letter_code
_entity_poly.pdbx_strand_id
1 'polypeptide(L)'
;MDKLQRIVGVIDEIVEANTKLAHFWSQAHGWAPPSASELMSKSRLDWQVSLSKVLKNWVSSHLDDGELILAWSNLGVLLEGTLKLYLSVYLEDYLKDELVPRGKKGKVLQADILTLEQLKTFCKKKALLDQVQIDFVEKIQNRRNAIHAYKNRPLGDTSEWHECLDWYMDLVVEINSRLPYPEGYCRIQISR
;
A
#
# COMPACT_ATOMS: atom_id res chain seq x y z
N MET A 1 20.42 -6.67 -18.62
CA MET A 1 19.23 -5.79 -18.60
C MET A 1 19.67 -4.47 -17.98
N ASP A 2 19.40 -3.33 -18.60
CA ASP A 2 19.74 -2.02 -18.02
C ASP A 2 19.02 -1.84 -16.68
N LYS A 3 19.69 -1.25 -15.67
CA LYS A 3 19.16 -1.11 -14.31
C LYS A 3 17.85 -0.32 -14.32
N LEU A 4 17.78 0.76 -15.12
CA LEU A 4 16.57 1.58 -15.24
C LEU A 4 15.45 0.82 -15.96
N GLN A 5 15.78 0.10 -17.03
CA GLN A 5 14.79 -0.75 -17.73
C GLN A 5 14.16 -1.79 -16.79
N ARG A 6 14.94 -2.38 -15.88
CA ARG A 6 14.41 -3.31 -14.87
C ARG A 6 13.46 -2.61 -13.90
N ILE A 7 13.79 -1.40 -13.44
CA ILE A 7 12.91 -0.61 -12.57
C ILE A 7 11.60 -0.25 -13.27
N VAL A 8 11.63 0.10 -14.56
CA VAL A 8 10.41 0.32 -15.35
C VAL A 8 9.54 -0.93 -15.35
N GLY A 9 10.13 -2.12 -15.53
CA GLY A 9 9.40 -3.39 -15.46
C GLY A 9 8.69 -3.61 -14.11
N VAL A 10 9.39 -3.37 -13.00
CA VAL A 10 8.79 -3.47 -11.65
C VAL A 10 7.64 -2.48 -11.47
N ILE A 11 7.78 -1.25 -11.97
CA ILE A 11 6.69 -0.25 -11.92
C ILE A 11 5.49 -0.71 -12.76
N ASP A 12 5.73 -1.29 -13.94
CA ASP A 12 4.65 -1.84 -14.77
C ASP A 12 3.88 -2.95 -14.06
N GLU A 13 4.59 -3.85 -13.36
CA GLU A 13 3.98 -4.87 -12.51
C GLU A 13 3.14 -4.26 -11.37
N ILE A 14 3.66 -3.22 -10.69
CA ILE A 14 2.93 -2.48 -9.65
C ILE A 14 1.63 -1.88 -10.21
N VAL A 15 1.70 -1.26 -11.39
CA VAL A 15 0.55 -0.64 -12.05
C VAL A 15 -0.49 -1.70 -12.42
N GLU A 16 -0.04 -2.83 -12.98
CA GLU A 16 -0.91 -3.93 -13.35
C GLU A 16 -1.61 -4.55 -12.13
N ALA A 17 -0.86 -4.81 -11.06
CA ALA A 17 -1.40 -5.34 -9.82
C ALA A 17 -2.46 -4.41 -9.21
N ASN A 18 -2.16 -3.12 -9.08
CA ASN A 18 -3.12 -2.14 -8.57
C ASN A 18 -4.35 -2.01 -9.48
N THR A 19 -4.17 -2.12 -10.81
CA THR A 19 -5.28 -2.08 -11.77
C THR A 19 -6.22 -3.27 -11.58
N LYS A 20 -5.68 -4.48 -11.48
CA LYS A 20 -6.46 -5.70 -11.26
C LYS A 20 -7.16 -5.69 -9.89
N LEU A 21 -6.46 -5.24 -8.83
CA LEU A 21 -7.04 -5.06 -7.50
C LEU A 21 -8.19 -4.05 -7.52
N ALA A 22 -7.98 -2.88 -8.11
CA ALA A 22 -9.00 -1.85 -8.22
C ALA A 22 -10.22 -2.33 -9.02
N HIS A 23 -9.99 -2.98 -10.17
CA HIS A 23 -11.06 -3.50 -11.01
C HIS A 23 -11.95 -4.49 -10.25
N PHE A 24 -11.35 -5.44 -9.54
CA PHE A 24 -12.11 -6.44 -8.80
C PHE A 24 -12.80 -5.85 -7.57
N TRP A 25 -12.03 -5.20 -6.68
CA TRP A 25 -12.53 -4.82 -5.35
C TRP A 25 -13.47 -3.62 -5.37
N SER A 26 -13.41 -2.76 -6.40
CA SER A 26 -14.41 -1.69 -6.58
C SER A 26 -15.82 -2.25 -6.90
N GLN A 27 -15.92 -3.50 -7.34
CA GLN A 27 -17.16 -4.16 -7.73
C GLN A 27 -17.46 -5.42 -6.89
N ALA A 28 -16.98 -5.48 -5.64
CA ALA A 28 -17.09 -6.67 -4.79
C ALA A 28 -18.51 -7.04 -4.30
N HIS A 29 -19.54 -6.28 -4.71
CA HIS A 29 -20.93 -6.54 -4.34
C HIS A 29 -21.35 -7.97 -4.75
N GLY A 30 -22.01 -8.68 -3.83
CA GLY A 30 -22.43 -10.07 -4.03
C GLY A 30 -21.38 -11.11 -3.60
N TRP A 31 -20.13 -10.70 -3.35
CA TRP A 31 -19.05 -11.59 -2.91
C TRP A 31 -18.49 -11.21 -1.53
N ALA A 32 -18.24 -9.92 -1.30
CA ALA A 32 -17.82 -9.43 0.01
C ALA A 32 -19.04 -9.04 0.86
N PRO A 33 -18.92 -9.04 2.21
CA PRO A 33 -19.98 -8.54 3.09
C PRO A 33 -20.46 -7.14 2.65
N PRO A 34 -21.76 -6.79 2.82
CA PRO A 34 -22.31 -5.53 2.33
C PRO A 34 -21.55 -4.30 2.82
N SER A 35 -21.13 -4.32 4.10
CA SER A 35 -20.35 -3.24 4.72
C SER A 35 -18.99 -3.03 4.05
N ALA A 36 -18.28 -4.10 3.72
CA ALA A 36 -17.01 -4.08 3.01
C ALA A 36 -17.18 -3.61 1.56
N SER A 37 -18.17 -4.17 0.85
CA SER A 37 -18.48 -3.78 -0.54
C SER A 37 -18.83 -2.31 -0.66
N GLU A 38 -19.64 -1.78 0.26
CA GLU A 38 -20.00 -0.37 0.30
C GLU A 38 -18.77 0.52 0.54
N LEU A 39 -17.90 0.16 1.50
CA LEU A 39 -16.66 0.91 1.77
C LEU A 39 -15.74 0.92 0.54
N MET A 40 -15.54 -0.23 -0.11
CA MET A 40 -14.66 -0.35 -1.27
C MET A 40 -15.21 0.38 -2.50
N SER A 41 -16.52 0.37 -2.73
CA SER A 41 -17.13 1.12 -3.85
C SER A 41 -16.96 2.64 -3.72
N LYS A 42 -16.81 3.16 -2.50
CA LYS A 42 -16.52 4.58 -2.22
C LYS A 42 -15.03 4.87 -2.15
N SER A 43 -14.21 3.84 -1.99
CA SER A 43 -12.75 3.97 -1.92
C SER A 43 -12.18 4.33 -3.28
N ARG A 44 -11.26 5.29 -3.32
CA ARG A 44 -10.60 5.75 -4.56
C ARG A 44 -9.49 4.81 -5.02
N LEU A 45 -9.85 3.54 -5.26
CA LEU A 45 -8.91 2.55 -5.82
C LEU A 45 -8.43 2.96 -7.22
N ASP A 46 -9.20 3.77 -7.94
CA ASP A 46 -8.77 4.43 -9.17
C ASP A 46 -7.60 5.41 -8.94
N TRP A 47 -7.58 6.12 -7.80
CA TRP A 47 -6.44 6.96 -7.42
C TRP A 47 -5.22 6.14 -7.06
N GLN A 48 -5.38 4.99 -6.40
CA GLN A 48 -4.28 4.06 -6.16
C GLN A 48 -3.61 3.65 -7.48
N VAL A 49 -4.39 3.33 -8.52
CA VAL A 49 -3.88 3.05 -9.87
C VAL A 49 -3.20 4.28 -10.48
N SER A 50 -3.83 5.45 -10.40
CA SER A 50 -3.24 6.69 -10.93
C SER A 50 -1.88 6.99 -10.30
N LEU A 51 -1.79 6.92 -8.98
CA LEU A 51 -0.58 7.14 -8.20
C LEU A 51 0.53 6.14 -8.57
N SER A 52 0.19 4.87 -8.83
CA SER A 52 1.17 3.87 -9.27
C SER A 52 1.81 4.22 -10.62
N LYS A 53 1.05 4.81 -11.55
CA LYS A 53 1.57 5.23 -12.87
C LYS A 53 2.59 6.35 -12.75
N VAL A 54 2.39 7.25 -11.77
CA VAL A 54 3.28 8.40 -11.51
C VAL A 54 4.66 7.94 -11.02
N LEU A 55 4.83 6.71 -10.52
CA LEU A 55 6.13 6.16 -10.15
C LEU A 55 7.17 6.27 -11.28
N LYS A 56 6.74 6.18 -12.54
CA LYS A 56 7.62 6.30 -13.71
C LYS A 56 8.31 7.65 -13.84
N ASN A 57 7.77 8.70 -13.23
CA ASN A 57 8.34 10.04 -13.28
C ASN A 57 9.69 10.12 -12.53
N TRP A 58 9.97 9.17 -11.65
CA TRP A 58 11.19 9.16 -10.83
C TRP A 58 12.18 8.05 -11.23
N VAL A 59 12.03 7.49 -12.43
CA VAL A 59 13.01 6.55 -12.98
C VAL A 59 14.20 7.34 -13.52
N SER A 60 15.23 7.48 -12.68
CA SER A 60 16.46 8.19 -13.00
C SER A 60 17.65 7.53 -12.30
N SER A 61 18.87 7.73 -12.80
CA SER A 61 20.08 7.32 -12.08
C SER A 61 20.33 8.16 -10.83
N HIS A 62 19.78 9.38 -10.80
CA HIS A 62 19.90 10.32 -9.68
C HIS A 62 18.65 11.21 -9.63
N LEU A 63 18.09 11.34 -8.44
CA LEU A 63 16.99 12.25 -8.12
C LEU A 63 17.50 13.31 -7.17
N ASP A 64 17.08 14.55 -7.35
CA ASP A 64 17.33 15.58 -6.37
C ASP A 64 16.46 15.39 -5.11
N ASP A 65 16.72 16.19 -4.06
CA ASP A 65 16.01 16.07 -2.79
C ASP A 65 14.48 16.26 -2.94
N GLY A 66 14.05 17.20 -3.80
CA GLY A 66 12.64 17.48 -4.01
C GLY A 66 11.93 16.34 -4.73
N GLU A 67 12.56 15.81 -5.78
CA GLU A 67 12.08 14.64 -6.51
C GLU A 67 11.99 13.42 -5.59
N LEU A 68 13.03 13.16 -4.80
CA LEU A 68 13.10 12.03 -3.89
C LEU A 68 12.05 12.14 -2.76
N ILE A 69 11.82 13.34 -2.22
CA ILE A 69 10.74 13.59 -1.25
C ILE A 69 9.37 13.22 -1.84
N LEU A 70 9.10 13.64 -3.08
CA LEU A 70 7.82 13.34 -3.75
C LEU A 70 7.70 11.85 -4.08
N ALA A 71 8.79 11.22 -4.50
CA ALA A 71 8.85 9.79 -4.79
C ALA A 71 8.55 8.94 -3.55
N TRP A 72 9.16 9.27 -2.39
CA TRP A 72 8.86 8.62 -1.12
C TRP A 72 7.44 8.88 -0.64
N SER A 73 6.94 10.10 -0.83
CA SER A 73 5.58 10.46 -0.46
C SER A 73 4.56 9.65 -1.23
N ASN A 74 4.74 9.50 -2.55
CA ASN A 74 3.85 8.68 -3.36
C ASN A 74 3.92 7.19 -2.96
N LEU A 75 5.12 6.62 -2.82
CA LEU A 75 5.29 5.23 -2.38
C LEU A 75 4.63 4.99 -1.01
N GLY A 76 4.74 5.95 -0.10
CA GLY A 76 4.09 5.90 1.21
C GLY A 76 2.56 5.94 1.15
N VAL A 77 1.97 6.62 0.18
CA VAL A 77 0.50 6.61 -0.05
C VAL A 77 0.07 5.28 -0.65
N LEU A 78 0.82 4.74 -1.61
CA LEU A 78 0.53 3.43 -2.22
C LEU A 78 0.59 2.30 -1.18
N LEU A 79 1.61 2.31 -0.32
CA LEU A 79 1.72 1.38 0.80
C LEU A 79 0.52 1.47 1.75
N GLU A 80 0.15 2.70 2.14
CA GLU A 80 -1.01 2.94 3.01
C GLU A 80 -2.30 2.42 2.37
N GLY A 81 -2.54 2.72 1.09
CA GLY A 81 -3.70 2.24 0.34
C GLY A 81 -3.77 0.71 0.24
N THR A 82 -2.63 0.03 0.08
CA THR A 82 -2.55 -1.44 0.03
C THR A 82 -2.99 -2.08 1.35
N LEU A 83 -2.49 -1.56 2.48
CA LEU A 83 -2.86 -2.05 3.81
C LEU A 83 -4.33 -1.70 4.14
N LYS A 84 -4.81 -0.54 3.72
CA LYS A 84 -6.23 -0.16 3.86
C LYS A 84 -7.14 -1.09 3.07
N LEU A 85 -6.78 -1.44 1.84
CA LEU A 85 -7.52 -2.40 1.04
C LEU A 85 -7.63 -3.73 1.79
N TYR A 86 -6.50 -4.26 2.26
CA TYR A 86 -6.48 -5.53 3.01
C TYR A 86 -7.45 -5.51 4.20
N LEU A 87 -7.38 -4.49 5.06
CA LEU A 87 -8.28 -4.40 6.20
C LEU A 87 -9.74 -4.13 5.82
N SER A 88 -9.99 -3.45 4.70
CA SER A 88 -11.35 -3.17 4.20
C SER A 88 -12.02 -4.41 3.63
N VAL A 89 -11.24 -5.33 3.04
CA VAL A 89 -11.75 -6.62 2.58
C VAL A 89 -12.21 -7.47 3.78
N TYR A 90 -11.45 -7.44 4.88
CA TYR A 90 -11.77 -8.09 6.15
C TYR A 90 -12.49 -7.15 7.13
N LEU A 91 -13.29 -6.20 6.64
CA LEU A 91 -13.83 -5.11 7.47
C LEU A 91 -14.59 -5.60 8.71
N GLU A 92 -15.42 -6.63 8.56
CA GLU A 92 -16.22 -7.14 9.68
C GLU A 92 -15.36 -7.78 10.77
N ASP A 93 -14.32 -8.51 10.39
CA ASP A 93 -13.37 -9.12 11.33
C ASP A 93 -12.52 -8.03 12.00
N TYR A 94 -12.04 -7.07 11.21
CA TYR A 94 -11.32 -5.90 11.69
C TYR A 94 -12.13 -5.11 12.73
N LEU A 95 -13.41 -4.83 12.48
CA LEU A 95 -14.26 -4.05 13.38
C LEU A 95 -14.60 -4.78 14.69
N LYS A 96 -14.54 -6.11 14.71
CA LYS A 96 -14.76 -6.93 15.90
C LYS A 96 -13.49 -7.11 16.75
N ASP A 97 -12.33 -6.73 16.23
CA ASP A 97 -11.06 -6.92 16.91
C ASP A 97 -10.89 -5.98 18.11
N GLU A 98 -10.37 -6.50 19.22
CA GLU A 98 -10.14 -5.71 20.44
C GLU A 98 -9.02 -4.68 20.27
N LEU A 99 -8.09 -4.93 19.35
CA LEU A 99 -6.92 -4.08 19.08
C LEU A 99 -7.22 -2.99 18.04
N VAL A 100 -8.46 -2.91 17.54
CA VAL A 100 -8.85 -1.93 16.53
C VAL A 100 -8.54 -0.51 17.02
N PRO A 101 -7.90 0.35 16.20
CA PRO A 101 -7.62 1.72 16.60
C PRO A 101 -8.89 2.49 16.95
N ARG A 102 -8.83 3.25 18.04
CA ARG A 102 -9.93 4.10 18.51
C ARG A 102 -9.55 5.57 18.45
N GLY A 103 -10.48 6.38 17.96
CA GLY A 103 -10.35 7.82 17.93
C GLY A 103 -10.63 8.47 19.28
N LYS A 104 -10.70 9.80 19.26
CA LYS A 104 -11.18 10.58 20.40
C LYS A 104 -12.58 10.08 20.80
N LYS A 105 -12.83 9.98 22.11
CA LYS A 105 -14.08 9.44 22.69
C LYS A 105 -14.30 7.93 22.48
N GLY A 106 -13.27 7.17 22.14
CA GLY A 106 -13.33 5.69 22.11
C GLY A 106 -14.02 5.09 20.89
N LYS A 107 -14.42 5.90 19.90
CA LYS A 107 -15.04 5.43 18.66
C LYS A 107 -14.05 4.60 17.85
N VAL A 108 -14.46 3.40 17.43
CA VAL A 108 -13.69 2.57 16.49
C VAL A 108 -13.47 3.32 15.18
N LEU A 109 -12.23 3.32 14.70
CA LEU A 109 -11.87 3.90 13.41
C LEU A 109 -12.05 2.87 12.31
N GLN A 110 -12.63 3.28 11.18
CA GLN A 110 -12.69 2.46 9.97
C GLN A 110 -11.30 2.40 9.32
N ALA A 111 -11.08 1.38 8.47
CA ALA A 111 -9.79 1.13 7.85
C ALA A 111 -9.33 2.31 6.95
N ASP A 112 -10.25 2.93 6.21
CA ASP A 112 -10.01 4.02 5.26
C ASP A 112 -9.41 5.29 5.91
N ILE A 113 -9.75 5.56 7.17
CA ILE A 113 -9.28 6.73 7.92
C ILE A 113 -8.04 6.48 8.77
N LEU A 114 -7.51 5.25 8.81
CA LEU A 114 -6.30 4.96 9.56
C LEU A 114 -5.08 5.67 8.95
N THR A 115 -4.18 6.14 9.79
CA THR A 115 -2.85 6.60 9.36
C THR A 115 -1.91 5.40 9.18
N LEU A 116 -0.83 5.56 8.40
CA LEU A 116 0.18 4.50 8.26
C LEU A 116 0.75 4.01 9.60
N GLU A 117 0.91 4.89 10.61
CA GLU A 117 1.36 4.48 11.95
C GLU A 117 0.36 3.52 12.60
N GLN A 118 -0.94 3.82 12.48
CA GLN A 118 -2.01 3.00 13.05
C GLN A 118 -2.11 1.66 12.30
N LEU A 119 -1.97 1.67 10.98
CA LEU A 119 -1.93 0.44 10.17
C LEU A 119 -0.75 -0.44 10.55
N LYS A 120 0.47 0.12 10.61
CA LYS A 120 1.70 -0.58 11.04
C LYS A 120 1.52 -1.19 12.42
N THR A 121 1.07 -0.39 13.38
CA THR A 121 0.86 -0.83 14.78
C THR A 121 -0.16 -1.97 14.85
N PHE A 122 -1.30 -1.83 14.17
CA PHE A 122 -2.33 -2.87 14.15
C PHE A 122 -1.81 -4.15 13.51
N CYS A 123 -1.20 -4.07 12.32
CA CYS A 123 -0.65 -5.21 11.62
C CYS A 123 0.42 -5.94 12.43
N LYS A 124 1.31 -5.21 13.11
CA LYS A 124 2.32 -5.78 14.00
C LYS A 124 1.69 -6.55 15.15
N LYS A 125 0.75 -5.94 15.87
CA LYS A 125 0.11 -6.59 17.04
C LYS A 125 -0.71 -7.82 16.66
N LYS A 126 -1.30 -7.82 15.46
CA LYS A 126 -2.07 -8.94 14.92
C LYS A 126 -1.24 -9.97 14.17
N ALA A 127 0.08 -9.79 14.10
CA ALA A 127 0.97 -10.62 13.30
C ALA A 127 0.50 -10.77 11.84
N LEU A 128 -0.12 -9.73 11.28
CA LEU A 128 -0.53 -9.68 9.86
C LEU A 128 0.66 -9.40 8.95
N LEU A 129 1.69 -8.76 9.50
CA LEU A 129 2.98 -8.53 8.85
C LEU A 129 4.07 -9.10 9.75
N ASP A 130 5.06 -9.74 9.14
CA ASP A 130 6.26 -10.19 9.85
C ASP A 130 7.20 -9.01 10.18
N GLN A 131 8.29 -9.28 10.90
CA GLN A 131 9.20 -8.23 11.33
C GLN A 131 9.90 -7.54 10.15
N VAL A 132 10.22 -8.28 9.08
CA VAL A 132 10.88 -7.74 7.88
C VAL A 132 9.96 -6.76 7.16
N GLN A 133 8.69 -7.10 7.03
CA GLN A 133 7.66 -6.23 6.45
C GLN A 133 7.37 -5.01 7.33
N ILE A 134 7.36 -5.19 8.66
CA ILE A 134 7.19 -4.06 9.59
C ILE A 134 8.35 -3.07 9.46
N ASP A 135 9.60 -3.56 9.38
CA ASP A 135 10.78 -2.72 9.19
C ASP A 135 10.75 -1.99 7.85
N PHE A 136 10.26 -2.66 6.79
CA PHE A 136 10.01 -2.05 5.50
C PHE A 136 8.96 -0.92 5.59
N VAL A 137 7.81 -1.16 6.21
CA VAL A 137 6.77 -0.15 6.41
C VAL A 137 7.31 1.05 7.20
N GLU A 138 8.08 0.78 8.25
CA GLU A 138 8.72 1.82 9.06
C GLU A 138 9.75 2.63 8.27
N LYS A 139 10.54 2.00 7.40
CA LYS A 139 11.45 2.70 6.49
C LYS A 139 10.70 3.67 5.58
N ILE A 140 9.68 3.20 4.88
CA ILE A 140 8.84 4.05 4.00
C ILE A 140 8.21 5.19 4.79
N GLN A 141 7.68 4.91 5.98
CA GLN A 141 7.10 5.91 6.85
C GLN A 141 8.12 6.99 7.26
N ASN A 142 9.34 6.59 7.62
CA ASN A 142 10.39 7.53 8.02
C ASN A 142 10.84 8.41 6.84
N ARG A 143 10.99 7.82 5.65
CA ARG A 143 11.36 8.54 4.41
C ARG A 143 10.27 9.50 3.94
N ARG A 144 9.00 9.06 3.87
CA ARG A 144 7.87 9.92 3.45
C ARG A 144 7.68 11.13 4.37
N ASN A 145 8.02 10.98 5.65
CA ASN A 145 7.90 12.08 6.61
C ASN A 145 8.89 13.24 6.36
N ALA A 146 9.89 13.05 5.48
CA ALA A 146 10.80 14.11 5.04
C ALA A 146 10.08 15.22 4.26
N ILE A 147 8.86 14.99 3.75
CA ILE A 147 8.00 16.04 3.17
C ILE A 147 7.76 17.20 4.15
N HIS A 148 7.88 16.95 5.46
CA HIS A 148 7.86 17.99 6.48
C HIS A 148 9.24 18.66 6.63
N ALA A 149 9.61 19.48 5.64
CA ALA A 149 10.94 20.09 5.47
C ALA A 149 11.50 20.86 6.67
N TYR A 150 10.65 21.30 7.61
CA TYR A 150 11.07 21.96 8.86
C TYR A 150 11.75 21.02 9.87
N LYS A 151 11.81 19.71 9.60
CA LYS A 151 12.52 18.72 10.42
C LYS A 151 13.58 18.04 9.58
N ASN A 152 14.82 18.05 10.04
CA ASN A 152 15.87 17.25 9.42
C ASN A 152 15.53 15.76 9.59
N ARG A 153 15.30 15.07 8.48
CA ARG A 153 15.00 13.64 8.45
C ARG A 153 15.82 12.97 7.34
N PRO A 154 16.27 11.73 7.55
CA PRO A 154 17.07 11.04 6.54
C PRO A 154 16.20 10.74 5.31
N LEU A 155 16.61 11.27 4.17
CA LEU A 155 15.90 11.15 2.89
C LEU A 155 16.29 9.89 2.09
N GLY A 156 17.45 9.30 2.39
CA GLY A 156 17.96 8.18 1.59
C GLY A 156 18.53 8.63 0.26
N ASP A 157 18.56 7.73 -0.71
CA ASP A 157 19.00 8.00 -2.08
C ASP A 157 18.12 7.30 -3.13
N THR A 158 18.38 7.60 -4.40
CA THR A 158 17.65 7.01 -5.54
C THR A 158 17.75 5.49 -5.62
N SER A 159 18.87 4.90 -5.19
CA SER A 159 19.04 3.45 -5.21
C SER A 159 18.21 2.78 -4.11
N GLU A 160 18.20 3.34 -2.90
CA GLU A 160 17.33 2.86 -1.81
C GLU A 160 15.85 2.95 -2.20
N TRP A 161 15.44 4.05 -2.87
CA TRP A 161 14.07 4.19 -3.36
C TRP A 161 13.72 3.13 -4.41
N HIS A 162 14.61 2.88 -5.37
CA HIS A 162 14.44 1.81 -6.37
C HIS A 162 14.31 0.42 -5.74
N GLU A 163 15.15 0.09 -4.76
CA GLU A 163 15.04 -1.17 -4.02
C GLU A 163 13.70 -1.29 -3.32
N CYS A 164 13.19 -0.20 -2.73
CA CYS A 164 11.91 -0.21 -2.05
C CYS A 164 10.71 -0.44 -2.98
N LEU A 165 10.83 -0.21 -4.29
CA LEU A 165 9.79 -0.57 -5.26
C LEU A 165 9.61 -2.09 -5.35
N ASP A 166 10.71 -2.85 -5.28
CA ASP A 166 10.64 -4.32 -5.30
C ASP A 166 9.96 -4.88 -4.07
N TRP A 167 10.32 -4.32 -2.91
CA TRP A 167 9.77 -4.72 -1.63
C TRP A 167 8.29 -4.33 -1.54
N TYR A 168 7.91 -3.18 -2.10
CA TYR A 168 6.51 -2.82 -2.23
C TYR A 168 5.75 -3.81 -3.13
N MET A 169 6.35 -4.19 -4.26
CA MET A 169 5.74 -5.17 -5.16
C MET A 169 5.55 -6.53 -4.48
N ASP A 170 6.55 -7.00 -3.74
CA ASP A 170 6.46 -8.23 -2.93
C ASP A 170 5.31 -8.17 -1.94
N LEU A 171 5.20 -7.05 -1.22
CA LEU A 171 4.11 -6.86 -0.26
C LEU A 171 2.74 -6.87 -0.96
N VAL A 172 2.60 -6.26 -2.14
CA VAL A 172 1.35 -6.28 -2.91
C VAL A 172 0.99 -7.71 -3.32
N VAL A 173 1.95 -8.50 -3.79
CA VAL A 173 1.77 -9.93 -4.12
C VAL A 173 1.29 -10.72 -2.91
N GLU A 174 1.97 -10.55 -1.79
CA GLU A 174 1.66 -11.28 -0.57
C GLU A 174 0.29 -10.94 -0.02
N ILE A 175 -0.04 -9.64 0.06
CA ILE A 175 -1.37 -9.18 0.47
C ILE A 175 -2.44 -9.74 -0.46
N ASN A 176 -2.26 -9.63 -1.77
CA ASN A 176 -3.19 -10.18 -2.76
C ASN A 176 -3.39 -11.69 -2.59
N SER A 177 -2.34 -12.45 -2.28
CA SER A 177 -2.42 -13.90 -2.09
C SER A 177 -3.32 -14.33 -0.92
N ARG A 178 -3.51 -13.43 0.04
CA ARG A 178 -4.32 -13.63 1.24
C ARG A 178 -5.77 -13.20 1.05
N LEU A 179 -6.11 -12.43 0.01
CA LEU A 179 -7.47 -11.94 -0.17
C LEU A 179 -8.45 -13.06 -0.57
N PRO A 180 -9.71 -13.02 -0.10
CA PRO A 180 -10.69 -14.08 -0.30
C PRO A 180 -11.41 -13.91 -1.66
N TYR A 181 -10.74 -14.28 -2.74
CA TYR A 181 -11.36 -14.36 -4.07
C TYR A 181 -12.36 -15.51 -4.15
N PRO A 182 -13.51 -15.34 -4.85
CA PRO A 182 -14.43 -16.43 -5.15
C PRO A 182 -13.77 -17.59 -5.89
N GLU A 183 -14.27 -18.81 -5.69
CA GLU A 183 -13.81 -19.99 -6.42
C GLU A 183 -13.88 -19.76 -7.94
N GLY A 184 -12.80 -20.09 -8.65
CA GLY A 184 -12.71 -19.91 -10.10
C GLY A 184 -12.30 -18.50 -10.56
N TYR A 185 -12.19 -17.52 -9.65
CA TYR A 185 -11.56 -16.25 -10.00
C TYR A 185 -10.04 -16.43 -10.00
N CYS A 186 -9.40 -16.10 -11.12
CA CYS A 186 -7.95 -16.16 -11.21
C CYS A 186 -7.38 -15.16 -10.20
N ARG A 187 -6.81 -15.66 -9.08
CA ARG A 187 -5.98 -14.85 -8.19
C ARG A 187 -5.02 -14.11 -9.11
N ILE A 188 -4.96 -12.79 -8.99
CA ILE A 188 -4.11 -11.94 -9.82
C ILE A 188 -2.73 -12.61 -9.86
N GLN A 189 -2.44 -13.29 -10.97
CA GLN A 189 -1.14 -13.91 -11.20
C GLN A 189 -0.22 -12.74 -11.49
N ILE A 190 0.34 -12.22 -10.42
CA ILE A 190 1.45 -11.31 -10.48
C ILE A 190 2.66 -12.24 -10.60
N SER A 191 3.09 -12.48 -11.83
CA SER A 191 4.33 -13.19 -12.10
C SER A 191 5.51 -12.34 -11.66
N ARG A 192 6.39 -12.91 -10.85
CA ARG A 192 7.80 -12.50 -10.77
C ARG A 192 8.63 -13.37 -11.69
#